data_AF-A0A956ITN5-F1
#
_entry.id   AF-A0A956ITN5-F1
#
_cell.length_a   1.000
_cell.length_b   1.000
_cell.length_c   1.000
_cell.angle_alpha   90.00
_cell.angle_beta   90.00
_cell.angle_gamma   90.00
#
_symmetry.space_group_name_H-M   'P 1'
#
loop_
_entity.id
_entity.type
_entity.pdbx_description
1 polymer ?
#
loop_
_entity_poly.entity_id
_entity_poly.type
_entity_poly.pdbx_seq_one_letter_code
_entity_poly.pdbx_strand_id
1 'polypeptide(L)' 'MSTFDDADNLYPEIEPYHIGRLQVSEIHDLYFEESGNPDGKPVVFLHGGPGGGTDPKHRRFF' A
#
# COMPACT_ATOMS: atom_id res chain seq x y z
N MET A 1 -21.52 10.81 -19.89
CA MET A 1 -20.67 10.87 -18.68
C MET A 1 -20.90 9.58 -17.93
N SER A 2 -20.15 8.52 -18.26
CA SER A 2 -20.27 7.23 -17.57
C SER A 2 -19.37 7.30 -16.34
N THR A 3 -19.97 7.23 -15.17
CA THR A 3 -19.27 7.05 -13.89
C THR A 3 -18.89 5.57 -13.79
N PHE A 4 -17.81 5.17 -14.46
CA PHE A 4 -17.09 3.99 -14.05
C PHE A 4 -16.35 4.40 -12.77
N ASP A 5 -16.90 4.07 -11.61
CA ASP A 5 -16.15 4.17 -10.37
C ASP A 5 -14.93 3.24 -10.50
N ASP A 6 -13.73 3.75 -10.22
CA ASP A 6 -12.48 2.96 -10.19
C ASP A 6 -12.59 1.70 -9.29
N ALA A 7 -13.61 1.62 -8.44
CA ALA A 7 -13.90 0.50 -7.57
C ALA A 7 -14.14 -0.84 -8.29
N ASP A 8 -14.65 -0.84 -9.53
CA ASP A 8 -14.94 -2.08 -10.27
C ASP A 8 -13.67 -2.84 -10.72
N ASN A 9 -12.50 -2.19 -10.66
CA ASN A 9 -11.22 -2.77 -11.11
C ASN A 9 -10.21 -3.06 -9.96
N LEU A 10 -10.60 -2.87 -8.70
CA LEU A 10 -9.74 -3.11 -7.54
C LEU A 10 -10.13 -4.41 -6.84
N TYR A 11 -9.14 -5.12 -6.29
CA TYR A 11 -9.43 -6.24 -5.37
C TYR A 11 -10.25 -5.79 -4.16
N PRO A 12 -10.93 -6.69 -3.44
CA PRO A 12 -11.65 -6.33 -2.21
C PRO A 12 -10.76 -5.63 -1.19
N GLU A 13 -11.37 -4.83 -0.33
CA GLU A 13 -10.66 -4.20 0.79
C GLU A 13 -10.05 -5.26 1.71
N ILE A 14 -8.84 -4.98 2.18
CA ILE A 14 -8.08 -5.84 3.09
C ILE A 14 -7.33 -4.97 4.10
N GLU A 15 -7.07 -5.51 5.28
CA GLU A 15 -6.19 -4.90 6.28
C GLU A 15 -4.76 -5.47 6.16
N PRO A 16 -3.72 -4.70 6.50
CA PRO A 16 -2.37 -5.22 6.55
C PRO A 16 -2.24 -6.27 7.64
N TYR A 17 -1.48 -7.33 7.38
CA TYR A 17 -1.17 -8.34 8.40
C TYR A 17 0.01 -7.93 9.27
N HIS A 18 0.82 -6.97 8.81
CA HIS A 18 1.94 -6.42 9.57
C HIS A 18 2.08 -4.93 9.27
N ILE A 19 2.31 -4.16 10.34
CA ILE A 19 2.60 -2.74 10.29
C ILE A 19 3.90 -2.52 11.05
N GLY A 20 4.84 -1.80 10.44
CA GLY A 20 6.15 -1.58 11.01
C GLY A 20 6.67 -0.17 10.77
N ARG A 21 7.79 0.09 11.44
CA ARG A 21 8.58 1.30 11.25
C ARG A 21 10.04 0.90 11.03
N LEU A 22 10.68 1.48 10.02
CA LEU A 22 12.05 1.21 9.65
C LEU A 22 12.88 2.48 9.82
N GLN A 23 13.77 2.46 10.82
CA GLN A 23 14.73 3.52 11.01
C GLN A 23 15.81 3.46 9.92
N VAL A 24 15.86 4.48 9.05
CA VAL A 24 16.80 4.55 7.91
C VAL A 24 17.91 5.59 8.12
N SER A 25 17.76 6.46 9.13
CA SER A 25 18.83 7.34 9.61
C SER A 25 18.58 7.76 11.06
N GLU A 26 19.42 8.64 11.60
CA GLU A 26 19.22 9.23 12.95
C GLU A 26 17.94 10.08 13.05
N ILE A 27 17.46 10.62 11.93
CA ILE A 27 16.33 11.56 11.89
C ILE A 27 15.13 11.07 11.07
N HIS A 28 15.27 9.96 10.34
CA HIS A 28 14.22 9.42 9.48
C HIS A 28 13.83 8.01 9.89
N ASP A 29 12.53 7.82 10.10
CA ASP A 29 11.90 6.57 10.46
C ASP A 29 10.64 6.36 9.61
N LEU A 30 10.70 5.36 8.73
CA LEU A 30 9.73 5.13 7.66
C LEU A 30 8.61 4.22 8.14
N TYR A 31 7.36 4.64 7.98
CA TYR A 31 6.22 3.74 8.09
C TYR A 31 6.19 2.76 6.91
N PHE A 32 5.86 1.49 7.17
CA PHE A 32 5.52 0.52 6.14
C PHE A 32 4.44 -0.44 6.62
N GLU A 33 3.76 -1.08 5.68
CA GLU A 33 2.79 -2.13 5.93
C GLU A 33 2.93 -3.26 4.92
N GLU A 34 2.61 -4.47 5.34
CA GLU A 34 2.59 -5.67 4.49
C GLU A 34 1.16 -6.23 4.44
N SER A 35 0.69 -6.58 3.23
CA SER A 35 -0.69 -6.98 2.96
C SER A 35 -0.73 -8.14 1.96
N GLY A 36 -1.87 -8.84 1.88
CA GLY A 36 -2.02 -9.99 0.99
C GLY A 36 -1.52 -11.29 1.61
N ASN A 37 -0.91 -12.16 0.82
CA ASN A 37 -0.42 -13.47 1.26
C ASN A 37 1.06 -13.39 1.69
N PRO A 38 1.40 -13.68 2.98
CA PRO A 38 2.79 -13.70 3.44
C PRO A 38 3.71 -14.70 2.69
N ASP A 39 3.12 -15.78 2.15
CA ASP A 39 3.83 -16.79 1.35
C ASP A 39 3.69 -16.54 -0.17
N GLY A 40 3.18 -15.38 -0.55
CA GLY A 40 2.94 -14.98 -1.93
C GLY A 40 4.19 -14.49 -2.67
N LYS A 41 4.00 -14.05 -3.92
CA LYS A 41 5.08 -13.37 -4.67
C LYS A 41 5.32 -11.98 -4.05
N PRO A 42 6.56 -11.61 -3.70
CA PRO A 42 6.84 -10.31 -3.10
C PRO A 42 6.66 -9.16 -4.10
N VAL A 43 6.06 -8.06 -3.63
CA VAL A 43 5.81 -6.82 -4.39
C VAL A 43 6.07 -5.63 -3.47
N VAL A 44 6.70 -4.58 -4.01
CA VAL A 44 6.86 -3.29 -3.32
C VAL A 44 6.08 -2.23 -4.09
N PHE A 45 5.15 -1.56 -3.41
CA PHE A 45 4.42 -0.43 -3.95
C PHE A 45 5.13 0.89 -3.61
N LEU A 46 5.32 1.75 -4.60
CA LEU A 46 5.86 3.11 -4.42
C LEU A 46 4.79 4.12 -4.81
N HIS A 47 4.42 4.99 -3.88
CA HIS A 47 3.42 6.02 -4.14
C HIS A 47 3.93 7.10 -5.11
N GLY A 48 2.99 7.85 -5.71
CA GLY A 48 3.30 8.95 -6.63
C GLY A 48 3.73 10.25 -5.95
N GLY A 49 4.15 11.22 -6.78
CA GLY A 49 4.74 12.50 -6.34
C GLY A 49 6.02 12.31 -5.52
N PRO A 50 6.52 13.37 -4.88
CA PRO A 50 7.22 13.25 -3.60
C PRO A 50 6.27 13.65 -2.45
N GLY A 51 6.33 12.93 -1.32
CA GLY A 51 5.53 13.25 -0.12
C GLY A 51 4.04 12.88 -0.17
N GLY A 52 3.60 12.11 -1.17
CA GLY A 52 2.20 11.71 -1.32
C GLY A 52 1.69 10.70 -0.29
N GLY A 53 2.57 9.84 0.24
CA GLY A 53 2.20 8.80 1.20
C GLY A 53 1.37 7.67 0.60
N THR A 54 0.98 6.72 1.45
CA THR A 54 0.14 5.57 1.10
C THR A 54 -1.27 5.72 1.68
N ASP A 55 -2.25 5.07 1.04
CA ASP A 55 -3.68 5.07 1.39
C ASP A 55 -4.18 3.61 1.38
N PRO A 56 -5.19 3.24 2.21
CA PRO A 56 -5.74 1.89 2.26
C PRO A 56 -6.12 1.29 0.90
N LYS A 57 -6.55 2.11 -0.07
CA LYS A 57 -6.88 1.61 -1.42
C LYS A 57 -5.69 1.02 -2.18
N HIS A 58 -4.46 1.40 -1.84
CA HIS A 58 -3.26 0.91 -2.53
C HIS A 58 -3.00 -0.58 -2.29
N ARG A 59 -3.54 -1.15 -1.19
CA ARG A 59 -3.47 -2.60 -0.92
C ARG A 59 -4.27 -3.44 -1.92
N ARG A 60 -5.12 -2.80 -2.73
CA ARG A 60 -6.08 -3.44 -3.63
C ARG A 60 -5.58 -3.55 -5.08
N PHE A 61 -4.34 -3.14 -5.37
CA PHE A 61 -3.77 -3.15 -6.72
C PHE A 61 -3.14 -4.49 -7.15
N PHE A 62 -2.85 -5.39 -6.20
CA PHE A 62 -2.09 -6.62 -6.45
C PHE A 62 -2.76 -7.84 -5.83
#